data_AF-A0A3M0DIG7-F1
#
_entry.id   AF-A0A3M0DIG7-F1
#
_cell.length_a   1.000
_cell.length_b   1.000
_cell.length_c   1.000
_cell.angle_alpha   90.00
_cell.angle_beta   90.00
_cell.angle_gamma   90.00
#
_symmetry.space_group_name_H-M   'P 1'
#
loop_
_entity.id
_entity.type
_entity.pdbx_description
1 polymer ?
#
loop_
_entity_poly.entity_id
_entity_poly.type
_entity_poly.pdbx_seq_one_letter_code
_entity_poly.pdbx_strand_id
1 'polypeptide(L)'
;MQAVILAAGRGTRIQPLSASAPKPMLPAGDRPIAAHVADAVRTAAPHVDSDFAVLNGDNLYDPTDVATLFERGPSVAAVHRPDPSSYGVLSTDGGCVTDSREKPDDPESTLVNAGA
;
A
#
# COMPACT_ATOMS: atom_id res chain seq x y z
N MET A 1 -5.53 -6.04 17.37
CA MET A 1 -5.06 -5.14 16.30
C MET A 1 -5.26 -5.81 14.95
N GLN A 2 -5.92 -5.14 14.01
CA GLN A 2 -6.04 -5.59 12.62
C GLN A 2 -5.32 -4.58 11.73
N ALA A 3 -4.55 -5.05 10.75
CA ALA A 3 -3.82 -4.21 9.81
C ALA A 3 -4.02 -4.73 8.39
N VAL A 4 -4.12 -3.83 7.42
CA VAL A 4 -4.11 -4.16 5.99
C VAL A 4 -2.79 -3.69 5.42
N ILE A 5 -2.03 -4.62 4.82
CA ILE A 5 -0.79 -4.30 4.11
C ILE A 5 -1.02 -4.63 2.65
N LEU A 6 -1.03 -3.60 1.80
CA LEU A 6 -1.15 -3.81 0.36
C LEU A 6 0.14 -4.43 -0.17
N ALA A 7 0.06 -5.71 -0.54
CA ALA A 7 1.18 -6.48 -1.08
C ALA A 7 1.17 -6.56 -2.63
N ALA A 8 0.62 -5.54 -3.30
CA ALA A 8 0.66 -5.42 -4.75
C ALA A 8 2.02 -4.85 -5.22
N GLY A 9 2.40 -5.02 -6.49
CA GLY A 9 3.67 -4.45 -6.98
C GLY A 9 4.49 -5.22 -8.01
N ARG A 10 4.36 -5.13 -9.35
CA ARG A 10 5.32 -5.69 -10.34
C ARG A 10 6.80 -5.29 -10.20
N GLY A 11 7.17 -4.33 -9.36
CA GLY A 11 8.58 -4.01 -9.06
C GLY A 11 9.43 -3.62 -10.29
N THR A 12 8.85 -2.99 -11.33
CA THR A 12 9.52 -2.80 -12.63
C THR A 12 10.93 -2.18 -12.59
N ARG A 13 11.22 -1.32 -11.60
CA ARG A 13 12.55 -0.71 -11.39
C ARG A 13 13.61 -1.68 -10.87
N ILE A 14 13.21 -2.83 -10.36
CA ILE A 14 14.08 -3.88 -9.81
C ILE A 14 14.03 -5.16 -10.65
N GLN A 15 13.48 -5.10 -11.86
CA GLN A 15 13.59 -6.21 -12.81
C GLN A 15 15.07 -6.54 -13.06
N PRO A 16 15.44 -7.83 -13.21
CA PRO A 16 14.55 -8.99 -13.38
C PRO A 16 14.02 -9.59 -12.06
N LEU A 17 14.34 -9.03 -10.89
CA LEU A 17 14.03 -9.66 -9.60
C LEU A 17 12.53 -9.82 -9.35
N SER A 18 11.71 -8.90 -9.85
CA SER A 18 10.26 -8.91 -9.72
C SER A 18 9.52 -9.54 -10.90
N ALA A 19 10.20 -10.33 -11.74
CA ALA A 19 9.59 -11.00 -12.88
C ALA A 19 8.54 -12.06 -12.46
N SER A 20 8.81 -12.79 -11.38
CA SER A 20 7.99 -13.93 -10.95
C SER A 20 7.04 -13.64 -9.78
N ALA A 21 7.19 -12.49 -9.12
CA ALA A 21 6.38 -12.13 -7.95
C ALA A 21 6.35 -10.60 -7.74
N PRO A 22 5.30 -10.07 -7.07
CA PRO A 22 5.29 -8.68 -6.67
C PRO A 22 6.45 -8.32 -5.73
N LYS A 23 6.95 -7.07 -5.80
CA LYS A 23 7.99 -6.51 -4.92
C LYS A 23 7.73 -6.81 -3.45
N PRO A 24 6.53 -6.59 -2.86
CA PRO A 24 6.31 -6.94 -1.46
C PRO A 24 6.47 -8.43 -1.17
N MET A 25 6.29 -9.29 -2.17
CA MET A 25 6.46 -10.74 -2.05
C MET A 25 7.88 -11.23 -2.36
N LEU A 26 8.78 -10.35 -2.81
CA LEU A 26 10.18 -10.72 -3.04
C LEU A 26 10.90 -11.00 -1.72
N PRO A 27 11.85 -11.96 -1.73
CA PRO A 27 12.61 -12.29 -0.54
C PRO A 27 13.53 -11.13 -0.14
N ALA A 28 13.51 -10.81 1.15
CA ALA A 28 14.48 -9.97 1.82
C ALA A 28 15.02 -10.75 3.03
N GLY A 29 16.15 -11.45 2.83
CA GLY A 29 16.64 -12.46 3.76
C GLY A 29 15.85 -13.77 3.62
N ASP A 30 15.32 -14.27 4.73
CA ASP A 30 14.61 -15.56 4.84
C ASP A 30 13.11 -15.47 4.55
N ARG A 31 12.58 -14.28 4.26
CA ARG A 31 11.14 -14.03 4.14
C ARG A 31 10.80 -12.86 3.20
N PRO A 32 9.54 -12.72 2.77
CA PRO A 32 9.12 -11.62 1.89
C PRO A 32 9.22 -10.22 2.53
N ILE A 33 9.42 -9.18 1.71
CA ILE A 33 9.41 -7.77 2.15
C ILE A 33 8.16 -7.45 3.00
N ALA A 34 6.98 -7.91 2.59
CA ALA A 34 5.71 -7.67 3.30
C ALA A 34 5.70 -8.26 4.72
N ALA A 35 6.43 -9.36 4.97
CA ALA A 35 6.53 -9.96 6.29
C ALA A 35 7.28 -9.03 7.28
N HIS A 36 8.25 -8.26 6.78
CA HIS A 36 8.96 -7.28 7.61
C HIS A 36 8.06 -6.11 8.03
N VAL A 37 7.13 -5.69 7.15
CA VAL A 37 6.12 -4.67 7.51
C VAL A 37 5.15 -5.22 8.56
N ALA A 38 4.67 -6.46 8.38
CA ALA A 38 3.80 -7.11 9.36
C ALA A 38 4.48 -7.27 10.73
N ASP A 39 5.78 -7.55 10.74
CA ASP A 39 6.60 -7.59 11.95
C ASP A 39 6.73 -6.24 12.64
N ALA A 40 6.92 -5.16 11.87
CA ALA A 40 6.95 -3.81 12.43
C ALA A 40 5.63 -3.48 13.13
N VAL A 41 4.49 -3.79 12.48
CA VAL A 41 3.16 -3.63 13.08
C VAL A 41 3.02 -4.47 14.36
N ARG A 42 3.44 -5.74 14.32
CA ARG A 42 3.41 -6.62 15.51
C ARG A 42 4.28 -6.08 16.64
N THR A 43 5.43 -5.50 16.32
CA THR A 43 6.36 -4.91 17.29
C THR A 43 5.77 -3.64 17.92
N ALA A 44 5.05 -2.83 17.14
CA ALA A 44 4.35 -1.65 17.63
C ALA A 44 3.08 -1.99 18.44
N ALA A 45 2.50 -3.16 18.24
CA ALA A 45 1.22 -3.54 18.84
C ALA A 45 1.09 -3.34 20.36
N PRO A 46 2.11 -3.59 21.21
CA PRO A 46 2.03 -3.33 22.65
C PRO A 46 2.12 -1.85 23.04
N HIS A 47 2.39 -0.95 22.08
CA HIS A 47 2.59 0.48 22.28
C HIS A 47 1.45 1.33 21.69
N VAL A 48 0.45 0.69 21.10
CA VAL A 48 -0.63 1.34 20.35
C VAL A 48 -1.96 0.76 20.78
N ASP A 49 -2.70 1.56 21.53
CA ASP A 49 -3.93 1.14 22.21
C ASP A 49 -5.21 1.63 21.52
N SER A 50 -5.07 2.33 20.39
CA SER A 50 -6.15 2.94 19.61
C SER A 50 -6.03 2.60 18.12
N ASP A 51 -6.92 3.17 17.31
CA ASP A 51 -6.77 3.17 15.86
C ASP A 51 -5.40 3.71 15.46
N PHE A 52 -4.82 3.13 14.40
CA PHE A 52 -3.50 3.46 13.91
C PHE A 52 -3.46 3.39 12.38
N ALA A 53 -2.50 4.08 11.79
CA ALA A 53 -2.21 4.02 10.36
C ALA A 53 -0.76 3.58 10.15
N VAL A 54 -0.50 2.92 9.02
CA VAL A 54 0.87 2.55 8.59
C VAL A 54 1.24 3.45 7.43
N LEU A 55 2.16 4.38 7.68
CA LEU A 55 2.57 5.37 6.68
C LEU A 55 3.95 5.01 6.13
N ASN A 56 4.13 5.17 4.82
CA ASN A 56 5.46 5.12 4.21
C ASN A 56 6.31 6.29 4.71
N GLY A 57 7.49 6.00 5.26
CA GLY A 57 8.37 7.01 5.86
C GLY A 57 9.06 7.96 4.88
N ASP A 58 8.97 7.69 3.57
CA ASP A 58 9.51 8.51 2.48
C ASP A 58 8.45 9.41 1.82
N ASN A 59 7.20 9.35 2.27
CA ASN A 59 6.10 10.17 1.78
C ASN A 59 5.81 11.35 2.72
N LEU A 60 5.36 12.47 2.13
CA LEU A 60 4.83 13.62 2.87
C LEU A 60 3.30 13.59 2.80
N TYR A 61 2.65 13.80 3.95
CA TYR A 61 1.19 13.75 4.08
C TYR A 61 0.67 15.06 4.67
N ASP A 62 -0.49 15.51 4.19
CA ASP A 62 -1.22 16.58 4.86
C ASP A 62 -1.89 16.02 6.14
N PRO A 63 -1.78 16.69 7.30
CA PRO A 63 -2.43 16.24 8.52
C PRO A 63 -3.95 16.01 8.38
N THR A 64 -4.62 16.76 7.52
CA THR A 64 -6.07 16.61 7.27
C THR A 64 -6.38 15.34 6.48
N ASP A 65 -5.55 14.96 5.52
CA ASP A 65 -5.67 13.68 4.80
C ASP A 65 -5.42 12.49 5.74
N VAL A 66 -4.42 12.61 6.63
CA VAL A 66 -4.16 11.60 7.66
C VAL A 66 -5.37 11.47 8.59
N ALA A 67 -5.97 12.57 9.04
CA ALA A 67 -7.18 12.52 9.86
C ALA A 67 -8.35 11.81 9.14
N THR A 68 -8.48 12.01 7.83
CA THR A 68 -9.54 11.40 7.00
C THR A 68 -9.42 9.87 6.96
N LEU A 69 -8.20 9.31 7.01
CA LEU A 69 -8.00 7.86 7.11
C LEU A 69 -8.69 7.25 8.34
N PHE A 70 -8.76 7.99 9.44
CA PHE A 70 -9.37 7.51 10.69
C PHE A 70 -10.89 7.67 10.73
N GLU A 71 -11.51 8.37 9.78
CA GLU A 71 -12.96 8.55 9.76
C GLU A 71 -13.71 7.24 9.44
N ARG A 72 -13.06 6.33 8.68
CA ARG A 72 -13.59 5.02 8.30
C ARG A 72 -12.46 4.01 8.29
N GLY A 73 -12.66 2.83 8.86
CA GLY A 73 -11.61 1.81 9.00
C GLY A 73 -12.11 0.39 8.75
N PRO A 74 -11.29 -0.49 8.13
CA PRO A 74 -9.96 -0.20 7.56
C PRO A 74 -10.04 0.63 6.26
N SER A 75 -9.08 1.52 6.06
CA SER A 75 -8.98 2.44 4.91
C SER A 75 -7.57 2.43 4.32
N VAL A 76 -7.43 2.98 3.11
CA VAL A 76 -6.16 3.24 2.43
C VAL A 76 -6.23 4.63 1.80
N ALA A 77 -5.13 5.38 1.84
CA ALA A 77 -5.01 6.65 1.15
C ALA A 77 -4.77 6.42 -0.33
N ALA A 78 -5.49 7.17 -1.15
CA ALA A 78 -5.32 7.12 -2.59
C ALA A 78 -5.40 8.51 -3.21
N VAL A 79 -4.67 8.69 -4.30
CA VAL A 79 -4.54 9.96 -5.02
C VAL A 79 -4.80 9.75 -6.50
N HIS A 80 -5.52 10.68 -7.13
CA HIS A 80 -5.67 10.67 -8.58
C HIS A 80 -4.39 11.12 -9.27
N ARG A 81 -3.88 10.30 -10.19
CA ARG A 81 -2.74 10.59 -11.05
C ARG A 81 -3.16 10.47 -12.51
N PRO A 82 -3.00 11.53 -13.32
CA PRO A 82 -3.31 11.47 -14.75
C PRO A 82 -2.55 10.37 -15.49
N ASP A 83 -1.29 10.13 -15.09
CA ASP A 83 -0.48 8.99 -15.53
C ASP A 83 -0.20 8.07 -14.33
N PRO A 84 -1.01 7.00 -14.16
CA PRO A 84 -0.88 6.09 -13.03
C PRO A 84 0.06 4.89 -13.34
N SER A 85 0.63 4.80 -14.55
CA SER A 85 1.41 3.65 -15.03
C SER A 85 2.66 3.32 -14.19
N SER A 86 3.10 4.26 -13.35
CA SER A 86 4.25 4.11 -12.44
C SER A 86 3.88 3.70 -11.00
N TYR A 87 2.61 3.44 -10.72
CA TYR A 87 2.09 3.24 -9.36
C TYR A 87 1.17 2.02 -9.23
N GLY A 88 0.82 1.68 -7.99
CA GLY A 88 -0.26 0.75 -7.66
C GLY A 88 -1.61 1.38 -7.91
N VAL A 89 -2.29 0.99 -8.97
CA VAL A 89 -3.64 1.45 -9.36
C VAL A 89 -4.69 0.69 -8.57
N LEU A 90 -5.65 1.42 -8.02
CA LEU A 90 -6.75 0.88 -7.24
C LEU A 90 -8.05 0.94 -8.06
N SER A 91 -8.76 -0.18 -8.05
CA SER A 91 -10.15 -0.26 -8.52
C SER A 91 -11.07 -0.20 -7.31
N THR A 92 -12.18 0.53 -7.45
CA THR A 92 -13.13 0.74 -6.35
C THR A 92 -14.57 0.54 -6.80
N ASP A 93 -15.40 -0.02 -5.93
CA ASP A 93 -16.85 -0.06 -6.07
C ASP A 93 -17.50 0.52 -4.81
N GLY A 94 -18.36 1.53 -4.97
CA GLY A 94 -19.01 2.22 -3.85
C GLY A 94 -18.06 2.82 -2.80
N GLY A 95 -16.82 3.16 -3.19
CA GLY A 95 -15.78 3.65 -2.27
C GLY A 95 -15.01 2.55 -1.53
N CYS A 96 -15.28 1.27 -1.82
CA CYS A 96 -14.52 0.13 -1.33
C CYS A 96 -13.50 -0.33 -2.37
N VAL A 97 -12.26 -0.63 -1.96
CA VAL A 97 -11.23 -1.17 -2.86
C VAL A 97 -11.56 -2.62 -3.22
N THR A 98 -11.64 -2.92 -4.51
CA THR A 98 -11.97 -4.27 -5.03
C THR A 98 -10.80 -4.97 -5.69
N ASP A 99 -9.86 -4.20 -6.28
CA ASP A 99 -8.65 -4.74 -6.90
C ASP A 99 -7.49 -3.73 -6.75
N SER A 100 -6.25 -4.24 -6.80
CA SER A 100 -5.04 -3.43 -6.83
C SER A 100 -4.07 -3.99 -7.84
N ARG A 101 -3.76 -3.19 -8.86
CA ARG A 101 -2.84 -3.55 -9.95
C ARG A 101 -1.64 -2.63 -9.96
N GLU A 102 -0.46 -3.21 -9.82
CA GLU A 102 0.76 -2.41 -9.93
C GLU A 102 1.16 -2.19 -11.37
N LYS A 103 1.37 -0.91 -11.70
CA LYS A 103 1.96 -0.44 -12.95
C LYS A 103 1.34 -1.16 -14.14
N PRO A 104 0.00 -1.12 -14.24
CA PRO A 104 -0.68 -1.77 -15.34
C PRO A 104 -0.28 -1.08 -16.65
N ASP A 105 -0.05 -1.89 -17.68
CA ASP A 105 0.22 -1.39 -19.03
C ASP A 105 -1.01 -0.66 -19.61
N ASP A 106 -2.22 -1.03 -19.13
CA ASP A 106 -3.51 -0.39 -19.42
C ASP A 106 -4.29 -0.15 -18.12
N PRO A 107 -4.20 1.05 -17.50
CA PRO A 107 -4.82 1.34 -16.21
C PRO A 107 -6.34 1.52 -16.32
N GLU A 108 -7.10 0.73 -15.57
CA GLU A 108 -8.56 0.81 -15.46
C GLU A 108 -9.04 2.00 -14.59
N SER A 109 -8.12 2.68 -13.91
CA SER A 109 -8.38 3.78 -12.98
C SER A 109 -7.17 4.72 -12.90
N THR A 110 -7.42 5.99 -12.57
CA THR A 110 -6.37 6.97 -12.25
C THR A 110 -6.06 7.03 -10.76
N LEU A 111 -6.79 6.29 -9.93
CA LEU A 111 -6.62 6.26 -8.50
C LEU A 111 -5.43 5.37 -8.13
N VAL A 112 -4.44 5.92 -7.44
CA VAL A 112 -3.24 5.17 -7.05
C VAL A 112 -3.06 5.16 -5.53
N ASN A 113 -2.54 4.05 -5.00
CA ASN A 113 -2.17 3.92 -3.59
C ASN A 113 -1.12 4.98 -3.20
N ALA A 114 -1.43 5.77 -2.16
CA ALA A 114 -0.56 6.82 -1.63
C ALA A 114 0.35 6.33 -0.48
N GLY A 115 0.32 5.04 -0.15
CA GLY A 115 1.21 4.43 0.84
C GLY A 115 0.82 4.70 2.28
N ALA A 116 -0.48 4.85 2.56
CA ALA A 116 -1.04 5.04 3.89
C ALA A 116 -2.36 4.30 4.03
#